data_AF-O58574-F1
#
_entry.id   AF-O58574-F1
#
_cell.length_a   1.000
_cell.length_b   1.000
_cell.length_c   1.000
_cell.angle_alpha   90.00
_cell.angle_beta   90.00
_cell.angle_gamma   90.00
#
_symmetry.space_group_name_H-M   'P 1'
#
loop_
_entity.id
_entity.type
_entity.pdbx_description
1 polymer ?
#
loop_
_entity_poly.entity_id
_entity_poly.type
_entity_poly.pdbx_seq_one_letter_code
_entity_poly.pdbx_strand_id
1 'polypeptide(L)'
;MRYEIADNYYAFWFRFVYPNRKLVERELYKEALELVKRDYNHYMGRVFEKASLDFLWKRFAFERAGRWWSREEEIDVVGVKRGMAYFFEVKWKDLSEREARRS
;
A
#
# COMPACT_ATOMS: atom_id res chain seq x y z
N MET A 1 11.85 14.73 -0.60
CA MET A 1 10.40 14.66 -0.29
C MET A 1 9.67 14.15 -1.53
N ARG A 2 9.05 12.96 -1.47
CA ARG A 2 8.07 12.56 -2.47
C ARG A 2 6.73 13.16 -2.06
N TYR A 3 6.13 13.97 -2.92
CA TYR A 3 4.76 14.44 -2.72
C TYR A 3 3.84 13.29 -3.07
N GLU A 4 3.24 12.67 -2.05
CA GLU A 4 2.18 11.70 -2.23
C GLU A 4 0.84 12.34 -1.94
N ILE A 5 -0.13 12.10 -2.81
CA ILE A 5 -1.51 12.49 -2.57
C ILE A 5 -1.99 11.65 -1.39
N ALA A 6 -2.23 12.29 -0.25
CA ALA A 6 -2.52 11.59 1.00
C ALA A 6 -3.83 10.79 0.94
N ASP A 7 -4.78 11.29 0.15
CA ASP A 7 -6.11 10.72 -0.04
C ASP A 7 -6.13 9.66 -1.15
N ASN A 8 -6.62 8.47 -0.82
CA ASN A 8 -6.64 7.32 -1.72
C ASN A 8 -7.58 7.51 -2.92
N TYR A 9 -8.64 8.30 -2.78
CA TYR A 9 -9.56 8.60 -3.89
C TYR A 9 -8.85 9.46 -4.93
N TYR A 10 -8.22 10.57 -4.51
CA TYR A 10 -7.48 11.42 -5.44
C TYR A 10 -6.27 10.70 -6.02
N ALA A 11 -5.52 9.93 -5.21
CA ALA A 11 -4.39 9.13 -5.69
C ALA A 11 -4.81 8.15 -6.78
N PHE A 12 -5.95 7.45 -6.59
CA PHE A 12 -6.52 6.56 -7.59
C PHE A 12 -6.95 7.33 -8.84
N TRP A 13 -7.66 8.45 -8.66
CA TRP A 13 -8.17 9.25 -9.77
C TRP A 13 -7.05 9.77 -10.66
N PHE A 14 -6.01 10.38 -10.09
CA PHE A 14 -4.88 10.90 -10.87
C PHE A 14 -4.04 9.79 -11.50
N ARG A 15 -3.98 8.60 -10.90
CA ARG A 15 -3.22 7.47 -11.45
C ARG A 15 -3.95 6.74 -12.56
N PHE A 16 -5.26 6.55 -12.44
CA PHE A 16 -6.01 5.64 -13.31
C PHE A 16 -7.11 6.30 -14.12
N VAL A 17 -7.86 7.22 -13.52
CA VAL A 17 -9.04 7.83 -14.16
C VAL A 17 -8.61 8.97 -15.08
N TYR A 18 -7.83 9.92 -14.57
CA TYR A 18 -7.42 11.10 -15.32
C TYR A 18 -6.64 10.80 -16.60
N PRO A 19 -5.61 9.92 -16.58
CA PRO A 19 -4.87 9.59 -17.80
C PRO A 19 -5.75 8.92 -18.87
N ASN A 20 -6.81 8.24 -18.44
CA ASN A 20 -7.73 7.47 -19.29
C ASN A 20 -9.10 8.14 -19.43
N ARG A 21 -9.23 9.44 -19.11
CA ARG A 21 -10.55 10.09 -19.04
C ARG A 21 -11.33 9.99 -20.36
N LYS A 22 -10.64 10.01 -21.50
CA LYS A 22 -11.27 9.87 -22.83
C LYS A 22 -12.01 8.55 -23.00
N LEU A 23 -11.51 7.47 -22.39
CA LEU A 23 -12.19 6.18 -22.40
C LEU A 23 -13.44 6.23 -21.52
N VAL A 24 -13.33 6.83 -20.34
CA VAL A 24 -14.45 7.01 -19.40
C VAL A 24 -15.55 7.90 -19.98
N GLU A 25 -15.19 9.02 -20.59
CA GLU A 25 -16.11 9.97 -21.26
C GLU A 25 -16.82 9.35 -22.47
N ARG A 26 -16.21 8.34 -23.11
CA ARG A 26 -16.78 7.60 -24.25
C ARG A 26 -17.47 6.29 -23.84
N GLU A 27 -17.65 6.08 -22.55
CA GLU A 27 -18.28 4.86 -21.98
C GLU A 27 -17.52 3.55 -22.32
N LEU A 28 -16.24 3.65 -22.68
CA LEU A 28 -15.34 2.53 -22.96
C LEU A 28 -14.76 1.97 -21.65
N TYR A 29 -15.64 1.54 -20.75
CA TYR A 29 -15.26 1.15 -19.39
C TYR A 29 -14.45 -0.14 -19.33
N LYS A 30 -14.66 -1.07 -20.26
CA LYS A 30 -13.91 -2.34 -20.29
C LYS A 30 -12.43 -2.08 -20.53
N GLU A 31 -12.12 -1.27 -21.53
CA GLU A 31 -10.77 -0.85 -21.90
C GLU A 31 -10.12 -0.05 -20.77
N ALA A 32 -10.86 0.87 -20.16
CA ALA A 32 -10.38 1.60 -18.99
C ALA A 32 -10.04 0.65 -17.82
N LEU A 33 -10.90 -0.33 -17.55
CA LEU A 33 -10.69 -1.32 -16.48
C LEU A 33 -9.48 -2.21 -16.73
N GLU A 34 -9.24 -2.65 -17.98
CA GLU A 34 -8.05 -3.45 -18.29
C GLU A 34 -6.75 -2.67 -18.02
N LEU A 35 -6.74 -1.36 -18.29
CA LEU A 35 -5.61 -0.49 -17.93
C LEU A 35 -5.42 -0.37 -16.42
N VAL A 36 -6.51 -0.29 -15.65
CA VAL A 36 -6.43 -0.31 -14.19
C VAL A 36 -5.86 -1.64 -13.69
N LYS A 37 -6.44 -2.76 -14.13
CA LYS A 37 -6.06 -4.11 -13.69
C LYS A 37 -4.58 -4.39 -13.89
N ARG A 38 -4.00 -3.94 -15.01
CA ARG A 38 -2.58 -4.15 -15.32
C ARG A 38 -1.65 -3.68 -14.19
N ASP A 39 -1.96 -2.54 -13.59
CA ASP A 39 -1.11 -1.91 -12.57
C ASP A 39 -1.74 -1.91 -11.17
N TYR A 40 -2.90 -2.56 -11.00
CA TYR A 40 -3.71 -2.52 -9.79
C TYR A 40 -3.01 -3.16 -8.59
N ASN A 41 -2.45 -4.37 -8.75
CA ASN A 41 -1.79 -5.08 -7.65
C ASN A 41 -0.59 -4.29 -7.10
N HIS A 42 0.21 -3.67 -7.97
CA HIS A 42 1.32 -2.84 -7.54
C HIS A 42 0.86 -1.54 -6.85
N TYR A 43 -0.26 -0.94 -7.31
CA TYR A 43 -0.87 0.18 -6.61
C TYR A 43 -1.39 -0.22 -5.22
N MET A 44 -2.13 -1.32 -5.15
CA MET A 44 -2.71 -1.82 -3.91
C MET A 44 -1.67 -2.26 -2.89
N GLY A 45 -0.52 -2.81 -3.31
CA GLY A 45 0.60 -3.09 -2.41
C GLY A 45 1.01 -1.87 -1.59
N ARG A 46 1.23 -0.73 -2.26
CA ARG A 46 1.61 0.53 -1.60
C ARG A 46 0.50 1.10 -0.72
N VAL A 47 -0.75 1.05 -1.19
CA VAL A 47 -1.91 1.49 -0.39
C VAL A 47 -2.04 0.64 0.87
N PHE A 48 -1.85 -0.66 0.74
CA PHE A 48 -1.95 -1.62 1.84
C PHE A 48 -0.80 -1.50 2.84
N GLU A 49 0.44 -1.25 2.39
CA GLU A 49 1.58 -0.89 3.25
C GLU A 49 1.26 0.32 4.13
N LYS A 50 0.74 1.41 3.53
CA LYS A 50 0.36 2.63 4.26
C LYS A 50 -0.75 2.36 5.28
N ALA A 51 -1.81 1.67 4.86
CA ALA A 51 -2.92 1.31 5.75
C ALA A 51 -2.46 0.40 6.89
N SER A 52 -1.52 -0.50 6.62
CA SER A 52 -0.95 -1.40 7.62
C SER A 52 -0.11 -0.64 8.64
N LEU A 53 0.71 0.32 8.21
CA LEU A 53 1.45 1.20 9.13
C LEU A 53 0.49 1.93 10.08
N ASP A 54 -0.59 2.53 9.57
CA ASP A 54 -1.59 3.23 10.39
C ASP A 54 -2.29 2.28 11.38
N PHE A 55 -2.63 1.07 10.92
CA PHE A 55 -3.21 0.03 11.77
C PHE A 55 -2.25 -0.41 12.87
N LEU A 56 -1.00 -0.74 12.52
CA LEU A 56 0.01 -1.20 13.46
C LEU A 56 0.37 -0.12 14.49
N TRP A 57 0.48 1.14 14.04
CA TRP A 57 0.69 2.29 14.93
C TRP A 57 -0.38 2.34 16.01
N LYS A 58 -1.66 2.27 15.63
CA LYS A 58 -2.79 2.29 16.58
C LYS A 58 -2.82 1.04 17.45
N ARG A 59 -2.62 -0.13 16.85
CA ARG A 59 -2.74 -1.44 17.52
C ARG A 59 -1.68 -1.66 18.59
N PHE A 60 -0.45 -1.20 18.35
CA PHE A 60 0.67 -1.39 19.25
C PHE A 60 1.02 -0.13 20.06
N ALA A 61 0.49 1.04 19.68
CA ALA A 61 0.82 2.34 20.28
C ALA A 61 2.35 2.54 20.32
N PHE A 62 2.97 2.46 19.14
CA PHE A 62 4.40 2.70 18.99
C PHE A 62 4.76 4.14 19.35
N GLU A 63 5.94 4.32 19.94
CA GLU A 63 6.52 5.65 20.19
C GLU A 63 7.08 6.24 18.89
N ARG A 64 7.61 5.36 18.02
CA ARG A 64 8.09 5.67 16.68
C ARG A 64 7.80 4.47 15.78
N ALA A 65 7.34 4.71 14.56
CA ALA A 65 7.27 3.67 13.54
C ALA A 65 7.45 4.24 12.13
N GLY A 66 7.90 3.40 11.21
CA GLY A 66 8.06 3.74 9.80
C GLY A 66 8.78 2.65 9.03
N ARG A 67 9.00 2.87 7.73
CA ARG A 67 9.86 2.01 6.91
C ARG A 67 11.30 2.11 7.41
N TRP A 68 12.02 1.01 7.36
CA TRP A 68 13.46 1.00 7.63
C TRP A 68 14.19 0.43 6.42
N TRP A 69 15.24 1.13 6.01
CA TRP A 69 16.10 0.68 4.91
C TRP A 69 17.56 0.72 5.36
N SER A 70 18.25 -0.39 5.15
CA SER A 70 19.70 -0.53 5.23
C SER A 70 20.21 -0.99 3.88
N ARG A 71 21.51 -0.84 3.64
CA ARG A 71 22.22 -1.00 2.35
C ARG A 71 21.62 -2.04 1.38
N GLU A 72 21.21 -3.20 1.88
CA GLU A 72 20.67 -4.31 1.09
C GLU A 72 19.26 -4.78 1.54
N GLU A 73 18.74 -4.27 2.66
CA GLU A 73 17.51 -4.78 3.28
C GLU A 73 16.51 -3.67 3.54
N GLU A 74 15.28 -3.89 3.12
CA GLU A 74 14.14 -3.05 3.45
C GLU A 74 13.19 -3.83 4.35
N ILE A 75 12.69 -3.18 5.40
CA ILE A 75 11.62 -3.69 6.25
C ILE A 75 10.46 -2.71 6.14
N ASP A 76 9.30 -3.22 5.71
CA ASP A 76 8.11 -2.41 5.41
C ASP A 76 7.67 -1.56 6.61
N VAL A 77 7.62 -2.16 7.80
CA VAL A 77 7.29 -1.43 9.03
C VAL A 77 8.18 -1.89 10.19
N VAL A 78 8.89 -0.93 10.78
CA VAL A 78 9.56 -1.07 12.06
C VAL A 78 8.89 -0.16 13.07
N GLY A 79 8.43 -0.74 14.18
CA GLY A 79 7.85 -0.02 15.31
C GLY A 79 8.70 -0.15 16.57
N VAL A 80 8.86 0.93 17.32
CA VAL A 80 9.62 0.95 18.59
C VAL A 80 8.68 1.32 19.73
N LYS A 81 8.76 0.56 20.82
CA LYS A 81 8.01 0.83 22.06
C LYS A 81 8.79 0.29 23.26
N ARG A 82 9.00 1.13 24.29
CA ARG A 82 9.67 0.75 25.55
C ARG A 82 11.03 0.06 25.33
N GLY A 83 11.80 0.54 24.37
CA GLY A 83 13.10 -0.03 24.01
C GLY A 83 13.07 -1.35 23.23
N MET A 84 11.88 -1.88 22.90
CA MET A 84 11.72 -3.05 22.02
C MET A 84 11.43 -2.61 20.59
N ALA A 85 12.04 -3.28 19.62
CA ALA A 85 11.76 -3.12 18.19
C ALA A 85 10.88 -4.27 17.68
N TYR A 86 9.90 -3.93 16.86
CA TYR A 86 8.95 -4.83 16.21
C TYR A 86 9.10 -4.67 14.70
N PHE A 87 9.20 -5.79 13.99
CA PHE A 87 9.44 -5.82 12.55
C PHE A 87 8.24 -6.48 11.86
N PHE A 88 7.72 -5.86 10.81
CA PHE A 88 6.59 -6.37 10.06
C PHE A 88 6.87 -6.29 8.56
N GLU A 89 6.56 -7.38 7.88
CA GLU A 89 6.46 -7.49 6.43
C GLU A 89 4.99 -7.38 6.03
N VAL A 90 4.67 -6.55 5.03
CA VAL A 90 3.31 -6.27 4.60
C VAL A 90 3.13 -6.76 3.17
N LYS A 91 2.20 -7.71 2.97
CA LYS A 91 1.97 -8.30 1.65
C LYS A 91 0.51 -8.15 1.24
N TRP A 92 0.30 -7.46 0.13
CA TRP A 92 -0.98 -7.49 -0.59
C TRP A 92 -1.05 -8.75 -1.46
N LYS A 93 -1.78 -9.76 -0.98
CA LYS A 93 -2.02 -11.02 -1.69
C LYS A 93 -3.24 -11.72 -1.09
N ASP A 94 -3.96 -12.46 -1.92
CA ASP A 94 -4.98 -13.38 -1.44
C ASP A 94 -4.27 -14.53 -0.71
N LEU A 95 -4.58 -14.72 0.56
CA LEU A 95 -4.03 -15.80 1.38
C LEU A 95 -5.13 -16.59 2.05
N SER A 96 -4.97 -17.91 2.08
CA SER A 96 -5.62 -18.73 3.07
C SER A 96 -5.01 -18.50 4.46
N GLU A 97 -5.79 -18.75 5.52
CA GLU A 97 -5.30 -18.62 6.90
C GLU A 97 -4.04 -19.47 7.16
N ARG A 98 -3.94 -20.64 6.52
CA ARG A 98 -2.79 -21.53 6.62
C ARG A 98 -1.53 -20.92 6.01
N GLU A 99 -1.64 -20.18 4.92
CA GLU A 99 -0.51 -19.49 4.28
C GLU A 99 -0.10 -18.26 5.09
N ALA A 100 -1.06 -17.53 5.65
CA ALA A 100 -0.79 -16.39 6.52
C ALA A 100 0.03 -16.79 7.77
N ARG A 101 -0.29 -17.94 8.39
CA ARG A 101 0.44 -18.44 9.57
C ARG A 101 1.86 -18.96 9.29
N ARG A 102 2.21 -19.19 8.02
CA ARG A 102 3.53 -19.66 7.58
C ARG A 102 4.42 -18.53 7.06
N SER A 103 3.85 -17.32 6.96
CA SER A 103 4.49 -16.12 6.40
C SER A 103 5.33 -15.40 7.45
#